data_AF-A0A6L4ZS84-F1
#
_entry.id   AF-A0A6L4ZS84-F1
#
_cell.length_a   1.000
_cell.length_b   1.000
_cell.length_c   1.000
_cell.angle_alpha   90.00
_cell.angle_beta   90.00
_cell.angle_gamma   90.00
#
_symmetry.space_group_name_H-M   'P 1'
#
loop_
_entity.id
_entity.type
_entity.pdbx_description
1 polymer ?
#
loop_
_entity_poly.entity_id
_entity_poly.type
_entity_poly.pdbx_seq_one_letter_code
_entity_poly.pdbx_strand_id
1 'polypeptide(L)'
;MKTVLFPEKCKSTGSGDITMEKMKETESYKMGLLLGKMARPLEDQITSFEKNYVGLLSRRISGLAELIKFANFINEKLTIHGVAYRTCKEASVELAKLLQDIDSKDYKKDYCAFGFFEGYFAFVAQNTTDDKQEDYV
;
A
#
# COMPACT_ATOMS: atom_id res chain seq x y z
N MET A 1 -46.96 11.91 -16.82
CA MET A 1 -45.69 12.30 -16.16
C MET A 1 -45.66 11.62 -14.79
N LYS A 2 -44.83 10.59 -14.59
CA LYS A 2 -44.65 9.94 -13.28
C LYS A 2 -43.36 10.46 -12.67
N THR A 3 -43.49 11.25 -11.61
CA THR A 3 -42.37 11.70 -10.77
C THR A 3 -41.87 10.50 -9.99
N VAL A 4 -40.64 10.05 -10.26
CA VAL A 4 -39.99 9.04 -9.43
C VAL A 4 -39.32 9.78 -8.28
N LEU A 5 -39.84 9.58 -7.08
CA LEU A 5 -39.22 10.01 -5.83
C LEU A 5 -37.85 9.31 -5.71
N PHE A 6 -36.78 10.09 -5.70
CA PHE A 6 -35.50 9.64 -5.18
C PHE A 6 -35.59 9.57 -3.66
N PRO A 7 -35.32 8.42 -3.01
CA PRO A 7 -35.26 8.38 -1.56
C PRO A 7 -34.05 9.19 -1.07
N GLU A 8 -34.36 10.12 -0.17
CA GLU A 8 -33.43 10.96 0.56
C GLU A 8 -32.46 10.15 1.45
N LYS A 9 -31.22 10.64 1.49
CA LYS A 9 -30.24 10.54 2.60
C LYS A 9 -29.73 9.12 2.93
N CYS A 10 -28.57 8.79 2.34
CA CYS A 10 -27.59 7.92 3.00
C CYS A 10 -27.17 8.60 4.31
N LYS A 11 -27.65 8.09 5.44
CA LYS A 11 -27.20 8.47 6.77
C LYS A 11 -25.72 8.09 6.88
N SER A 12 -24.84 9.09 6.94
CA SER A 12 -23.44 8.91 7.33
C SER A 12 -23.41 8.51 8.81
N THR A 13 -23.36 7.22 9.09
CA THR A 13 -23.14 6.73 10.44
C THR A 13 -21.69 6.95 10.82
N GLY A 14 -21.44 8.02 11.58
CA GLY A 14 -20.35 8.15 12.56
C GLY A 14 -18.94 7.84 12.10
N SER A 15 -18.33 8.71 11.29
CA SER A 15 -16.87 8.80 11.21
C SER A 15 -16.45 9.87 12.21
N GLY A 16 -16.04 9.46 13.42
CA GLY A 16 -15.19 10.35 14.22
C GLY A 16 -13.96 10.66 13.38
N ASP A 17 -13.62 11.93 13.18
CA ASP A 17 -12.53 12.34 12.31
C ASP A 17 -11.21 11.67 12.74
N ILE A 18 -10.86 10.57 12.08
CA ILE A 18 -9.55 9.94 12.21
C ILE A 18 -8.62 10.83 11.40
N THR A 19 -7.78 11.58 12.12
CA THR A 19 -6.74 12.40 11.49
C THR A 19 -5.75 11.50 10.77
N MET A 20 -5.18 12.00 9.67
CA MET A 20 -4.17 11.28 8.88
C MET A 20 -3.00 10.81 9.76
N GLU A 21 -2.63 11.57 10.78
CA GLU A 21 -1.60 11.23 11.77
C GLU A 21 -1.92 9.95 12.54
N LYS A 22 -3.14 9.84 13.09
CA LYS A 22 -3.59 8.65 13.82
C LYS A 22 -3.67 7.42 12.93
N MET A 23 -3.98 7.58 11.65
CA MET A 23 -3.97 6.48 10.69
C MET A 23 -2.55 5.92 10.51
N LYS A 24 -1.53 6.79 10.41
CA LYS A 24 -0.12 6.39 10.21
C LYS A 24 0.44 5.59 11.39
N GLU A 25 -0.14 5.73 12.57
CA GLU A 25 0.27 4.99 13.76
C GLU A 25 -0.22 3.53 13.75
N THR A 26 -1.25 3.23 12.96
CA THR A 26 -1.86 1.89 12.92
C THR A 26 -0.95 0.83 12.31
N GLU A 27 -1.07 -0.41 12.79
CA GLU A 27 -0.33 -1.56 12.25
C GLU A 27 -0.71 -1.85 10.80
N SER A 28 -1.99 -1.68 10.44
CA SER A 28 -2.48 -1.80 9.07
C SER A 28 -1.71 -0.89 8.12
N TYR A 29 -1.53 0.38 8.49
CA TYR A 29 -0.74 1.33 7.71
C TYR A 29 0.73 0.91 7.62
N LYS A 30 1.36 0.55 8.75
CA LYS A 30 2.77 0.14 8.78
C LYS A 30 3.04 -1.09 7.91
N MET A 31 2.16 -2.09 7.96
CA MET A 31 2.23 -3.26 7.09
C MET A 31 2.12 -2.87 5.62
N GLY A 32 1.19 -1.97 5.28
CA GLY A 32 1.08 -1.40 3.95
C GLY A 32 2.40 -0.78 3.50
N LEU A 33 2.97 0.10 4.33
CA LEU A 33 4.22 0.81 4.06
C LEU A 33 5.38 -0.14 3.73
N LEU A 34 5.55 -1.19 4.52
CA LEU A 34 6.58 -2.20 4.31
C LEU A 34 6.34 -2.98 3.02
N LEU A 35 5.09 -3.38 2.76
CA LEU A 35 4.72 -4.10 1.55
C LEU A 35 4.94 -3.26 0.28
N GLY A 36 4.64 -1.96 0.33
CA GLY A 36 4.90 -1.02 -0.77
C GLY A 36 6.39 -0.92 -1.08
N LYS A 37 7.24 -0.79 -0.05
CA LYS A 37 8.70 -0.78 -0.20
C LYS A 37 9.22 -2.07 -0.86
N MET A 38 8.68 -3.22 -0.47
CA MET A 38 9.04 -4.51 -1.05
C MET A 38 8.57 -4.65 -2.51
N ALA A 39 7.43 -4.07 -2.86
CA ALA A 39 6.86 -4.17 -4.20
C ALA A 39 7.58 -3.26 -5.22
N ARG A 40 8.20 -2.17 -4.77
CA ARG A 40 8.79 -1.14 -5.66
C ARG A 40 9.80 -1.70 -6.67
N PRO A 41 10.80 -2.52 -6.30
CA PRO A 41 11.76 -3.05 -7.27
C PRO A 41 11.15 -3.93 -8.37
N LEU A 42 9.91 -4.40 -8.19
CA LEU A 42 9.25 -5.26 -9.17
C LEU A 42 8.58 -4.50 -10.32
N GLU A 43 8.45 -3.18 -10.20
CA GLU A 43 7.92 -2.30 -11.26
C GLU A 43 8.66 -2.53 -12.59
N ASP A 44 10.00 -2.51 -12.53
CA ASP A 44 10.86 -2.65 -13.71
C ASP A 44 11.05 -4.12 -14.14
N GLN A 45 10.67 -5.07 -13.29
CA GLN A 45 10.93 -6.50 -13.51
C GLN A 45 9.73 -7.25 -14.07
N ILE A 46 8.51 -6.74 -13.84
CA ILE A 46 7.26 -7.39 -14.24
C ILE A 46 6.48 -6.46 -15.15
N THR A 47 6.29 -6.88 -16.40
CA THR A 47 5.47 -6.11 -17.35
C THR A 47 4.06 -5.89 -16.80
N SER A 48 3.60 -4.63 -16.87
CA SER A 48 2.28 -4.23 -16.38
C SER A 48 2.09 -4.49 -14.87
N PHE A 49 3.17 -4.44 -14.07
CA PHE A 49 3.07 -4.65 -12.63
C PHE A 49 2.06 -3.71 -11.97
N GLU A 50 2.15 -2.41 -12.24
CA GLU A 50 1.25 -1.42 -11.65
C GLU A 50 -0.20 -1.70 -11.98
N LYS A 51 -0.51 -1.93 -13.27
CA LYS A 51 -1.87 -2.24 -13.71
C LYS A 51 -2.44 -3.49 -13.03
N ASN A 52 -1.63 -4.54 -12.90
CA ASN A 52 -2.11 -5.85 -12.44
C ASN A 52 -2.12 -6.02 -10.92
N TYR A 53 -1.26 -5.28 -10.20
CA TYR A 53 -1.05 -5.46 -8.77
C TYR A 53 -1.36 -4.20 -7.96
N VAL A 54 -0.87 -3.04 -8.39
CA VAL A 54 -1.07 -1.77 -7.68
C VAL A 54 -2.48 -1.22 -7.93
N GLY A 55 -2.95 -1.18 -9.17
CA GLY A 55 -4.29 -0.72 -9.53
C GLY A 55 -5.42 -1.63 -9.04
N LEU A 56 -5.11 -2.89 -8.71
CA LEU A 56 -6.05 -3.87 -8.14
C LEU A 56 -5.75 -4.18 -6.66
N LEU A 57 -4.97 -3.33 -6.00
CA LEU A 57 -4.44 -3.59 -4.66
C LEU A 57 -5.54 -3.91 -3.65
N SER A 58 -6.60 -3.10 -3.56
CA SER A 58 -7.68 -3.28 -2.58
C SER A 58 -8.37 -4.65 -2.67
N ARG A 59 -8.34 -5.30 -3.85
CA ARG A 59 -8.83 -6.68 -4.03
C ARG A 59 -7.82 -7.72 -3.54
N ARG A 60 -6.52 -7.44 -3.66
CA ARG A 60 -5.42 -8.33 -3.26
C ARG A 60 -5.15 -8.32 -1.76
N ILE A 61 -5.50 -7.23 -1.09
CA ILE A 61 -5.33 -7.05 0.36
C ILE A 61 -6.67 -6.90 1.08
N SER A 62 -7.73 -7.56 0.58
CA SER A 62 -9.08 -7.39 1.15
C SER A 62 -9.21 -7.88 2.60
N GLY A 63 -8.27 -8.70 3.06
CA GLY A 63 -8.15 -9.17 4.44
C GLY A 63 -6.72 -9.63 4.75
N LEU A 64 -6.45 -9.94 6.01
CA LEU A 64 -5.11 -10.30 6.49
C LEU A 64 -4.53 -11.54 5.77
N ALA A 65 -5.35 -12.57 5.55
CA ALA A 65 -4.91 -13.76 4.81
C ALA A 65 -4.49 -13.43 3.36
N GLU A 66 -5.19 -12.49 2.72
CA GLU A 66 -4.88 -12.11 1.33
C GLU A 66 -3.66 -11.20 1.27
N LEU A 67 -3.47 -10.35 2.28
CA LEU A 67 -2.24 -9.60 2.49
C LEU A 67 -1.03 -10.55 2.60
N ILE A 68 -1.12 -11.62 3.39
CA ILE A 68 -0.05 -12.62 3.54
C ILE A 68 0.26 -13.30 2.20
N LYS A 69 -0.78 -13.72 1.46
CA LYS A 69 -0.59 -14.31 0.12
C LYS A 69 0.10 -13.33 -0.83
N PHE A 70 -0.29 -12.05 -0.78
CA PHE A 70 0.34 -11.04 -1.61
C PHE A 70 1.79 -10.76 -1.19
N ALA A 71 2.10 -10.71 0.10
CA ALA A 71 3.47 -10.58 0.61
C ALA A 71 4.37 -11.74 0.16
N ASN A 72 3.87 -12.97 0.24
CA ASN A 72 4.59 -14.16 -0.26
C ASN A 72 4.84 -14.08 -1.77
N PHE A 73 3.81 -13.69 -2.55
CA PHE A 73 3.97 -13.46 -3.99
C PHE A 73 5.08 -12.43 -4.28
N ILE A 74 5.12 -11.31 -3.55
CA ILE A 74 6.17 -10.30 -3.71
C ILE A 74 7.55 -10.89 -3.39
N ASN A 75 7.69 -11.61 -2.28
CA ASN A 75 8.96 -12.26 -1.88
C ASN A 75 9.45 -13.30 -2.91
N GLU A 76 8.55 -14.10 -3.48
CA GLU A 76 8.87 -15.03 -4.55
C GLU A 76 9.41 -14.28 -5.77
N LYS A 77 8.74 -13.19 -6.18
CA LYS A 77 9.17 -12.38 -7.33
C LYS A 77 10.49 -11.68 -7.08
N LEU A 78 10.69 -11.09 -5.90
CA LEU A 78 11.97 -10.47 -5.53
C LEU A 78 13.12 -11.47 -5.64
N THR A 79 12.89 -12.72 -5.21
CA THR A 79 13.88 -13.80 -5.29
C THR A 79 14.16 -14.21 -6.73
N ILE A 80 13.12 -14.45 -7.53
CA ILE A 80 13.24 -14.88 -8.93
C ILE A 80 14.00 -13.86 -9.77
N HIS A 81 13.72 -12.57 -9.57
CA HIS A 81 14.34 -11.49 -10.33
C HIS A 81 15.68 -11.02 -9.75
N GLY A 82 16.14 -11.60 -8.63
CA GLY A 82 17.42 -11.22 -8.01
C GLY A 82 17.45 -9.79 -7.45
N VAL A 83 16.29 -9.20 -7.16
CA VAL A 83 16.14 -7.82 -6.66
C VAL A 83 15.71 -7.77 -5.19
N ALA A 84 15.93 -8.86 -4.45
CA ALA A 84 15.71 -8.94 -3.01
C ALA A 84 16.79 -8.17 -2.22
N TYR A 85 16.84 -6.86 -2.41
CA TYR A 85 17.81 -5.98 -1.76
C TYR A 85 17.70 -6.02 -0.24
N ARG A 86 18.75 -5.56 0.44
CA ARG A 86 18.80 -5.47 1.91
C ARG A 86 17.56 -4.79 2.50
N THR A 87 17.12 -3.69 1.90
CA THR A 87 15.93 -2.93 2.32
C THR A 87 14.64 -3.74 2.21
N CYS A 88 14.50 -4.55 1.15
CA CYS A 88 13.35 -5.45 0.98
C CYS A 88 13.36 -6.58 2.00
N LYS A 89 14.55 -7.13 2.29
CA LYS A 89 14.72 -8.18 3.31
C LYS A 89 14.37 -7.66 4.71
N GLU A 90 14.88 -6.48 5.07
CA GLU A 90 14.56 -5.82 6.34
C GLU A 90 13.05 -5.54 6.45
N ALA A 91 12.44 -4.99 5.39
CA ALA A 91 11.00 -4.75 5.33
C ALA A 91 10.18 -6.04 5.46
N SER A 92 10.61 -7.14 4.83
CA SER A 92 9.92 -8.44 4.94
C SER A 92 10.01 -9.01 6.36
N VAL A 93 11.14 -8.84 7.05
CA VAL A 93 11.31 -9.31 8.44
C VAL A 93 10.42 -8.49 9.38
N GLU A 94 10.37 -7.17 9.19
CA GLU A 94 9.52 -6.29 9.99
C GLU A 94 8.03 -6.57 9.74
N LEU A 95 7.64 -6.78 8.48
CA LEU A 95 6.27 -7.14 8.10
C LEU A 95 5.84 -8.46 8.76
N ALA A 96 6.73 -9.45 8.80
CA ALA A 96 6.45 -10.73 9.44
C ALA A 96 6.20 -10.60 10.95
N LYS A 97 6.87 -9.67 11.64
CA LYS A 97 6.61 -9.38 13.06
C LYS A 97 5.24 -8.77 13.26
N LEU A 98 4.89 -7.74 12.48
CA LEU A 98 3.57 -7.10 12.57
C LEU A 98 2.43 -8.09 12.27
N LEU A 99 2.63 -9.01 11.33
CA LEU A 99 1.67 -10.05 11.01
C LEU A 99 1.45 -11.06 12.15
N GLN A 100 2.41 -11.22 13.06
CA GLN A 100 2.28 -12.10 14.23
C GLN A 100 1.48 -11.44 15.36
N ASP A 101 1.59 -10.12 15.49
CA ASP A 101 1.02 -9.37 16.60
C ASP A 101 -0.43 -8.92 16.37
N ILE A 102 -0.85 -8.76 15.10
CA ILE A 102 -2.17 -8.22 14.76
C ILE A 102 -3.30 -9.26 14.78
N ASP A 103 -4.46 -8.91 15.35
CA ASP A 103 -5.71 -9.66 15.17
C ASP A 103 -6.35 -9.32 13.80
N SER A 104 -6.89 -10.34 13.12
CA SER A 104 -7.62 -10.17 11.87
C SER A 104 -8.77 -9.16 11.93
N LYS A 105 -9.35 -8.93 13.12
CA LYS A 105 -10.42 -7.94 13.33
C LYS A 105 -9.95 -6.49 13.31
N ASP A 106 -8.69 -6.26 13.69
CA ASP A 106 -8.08 -4.93 13.75
C ASP A 106 -7.48 -4.51 12.40
N TYR A 107 -7.42 -5.45 11.46
CA TYR A 107 -6.95 -5.19 10.10
C TYR A 107 -7.92 -4.28 9.31
N LYS A 108 -7.41 -3.14 8.88
CA LYS A 108 -8.11 -2.16 8.04
C LYS A 108 -7.43 -2.06 6.68
N LYS A 109 -8.05 -2.66 5.67
CA LYS A 109 -7.52 -2.69 4.29
C LYS A 109 -7.24 -1.30 3.72
N ASP A 110 -8.05 -0.30 4.06
CA ASP A 110 -7.91 1.04 3.48
C ASP A 110 -6.66 1.76 4.02
N TYR A 111 -6.33 1.54 5.29
CA TYR A 111 -5.11 2.08 5.90
C TYR A 111 -3.88 1.36 5.38
N CYS A 112 -3.99 0.05 5.17
CA CYS A 112 -2.96 -0.75 4.53
C CYS A 112 -2.71 -0.32 3.08
N ALA A 113 -3.77 -0.06 2.30
CA ALA A 113 -3.64 0.46 0.94
C ALA A 113 -2.95 1.82 0.93
N PHE A 114 -3.34 2.73 1.83
CA PHE A 114 -2.72 4.04 1.93
C PHE A 114 -1.22 3.94 2.27
N GLY A 115 -0.86 3.14 3.28
CA GLY A 115 0.53 2.87 3.61
C GLY A 115 1.30 2.27 2.45
N PHE A 116 0.70 1.34 1.70
CA PHE A 116 1.31 0.75 0.51
C PHE A 116 1.66 1.80 -0.52
N PHE A 117 0.75 2.70 -0.86
CA PHE A 117 1.04 3.75 -1.85
C PHE A 117 2.14 4.69 -1.37
N GLU A 118 2.13 5.06 -0.08
CA GLU A 118 3.22 5.87 0.48
C GLU A 118 4.56 5.12 0.36
N GLY A 119 4.63 3.85 0.71
CA GLY A 119 5.86 3.06 0.64
C GLY A 119 6.34 2.78 -0.79
N TYR A 120 5.41 2.59 -1.72
CA TYR A 120 5.68 2.27 -3.12
C TYR A 120 6.11 3.49 -3.92
N PHE A 121 5.50 4.67 -3.67
CA PHE A 121 5.80 5.90 -4.42
C PHE A 121 6.76 6.85 -3.69
N ALA A 122 7.10 6.64 -2.41
CA ALA A 122 8.01 7.51 -1.67
C ALA A 122 9.38 7.71 -2.35
N PHE A 123 9.87 6.72 -3.11
CA PHE A 123 11.14 6.83 -3.82
C PHE A 123 11.07 7.79 -5.02
N VAL A 124 9.90 8.00 -5.62
CA VAL A 124 9.71 8.94 -6.73
C VAL A 124 9.87 10.39 -6.27
N ALA A 125 9.41 10.70 -5.05
CA ALA A 125 9.41 12.06 -4.52
C ALA A 125 10.83 12.61 -4.25
N GLN A 126 11.81 11.74 -3.96
CA GLN A 126 13.18 12.18 -3.68
C GLN A 126 13.99 12.45 -4.96
N ASN A 127 13.69 11.76 -6.07
CA ASN A 127 14.40 11.96 -7.34
C ASN A 127 13.88 13.19 -8.14
N THR A 128 12.73 13.76 -7.79
CA THR A 128 12.19 14.95 -8.47
C THR A 128 12.67 16.28 -7.90
N THR A 129 13.45 16.27 -6.81
CA THR A 129 13.93 17.49 -6.13
C THR A 129 15.29 17.99 -6.61
N ASP A 130 16.01 17.22 -7.43
CA ASP A 130 17.37 17.57 -7.89
C ASP A 130 17.45 18.13 -9.33
N ASP A 131 16.33 18.36 -10.02
CA ASP A 131 16.32 18.90 -11.40
C ASP A 131 15.60 20.25 -11.53
N LYS A 132 16.04 21.27 -10.78
CA LYS A 132 15.76 22.69 -11.11
C LYS A 132 16.94 23.61 -10.79
N GLN A 133 17.94 23.59 -11.66
CA GLN A 133 18.78 24.76 -11.90
C GLN A 133 19.02 24.89 -13.42
N GLU A 134 18.04 25.50 -14.11
CA GLU A 134 18.27 26.04 -15.46
C GLU A 134 19.09 27.33 -15.30
N ASP A 135 20.39 27.24 -15.58
CA ASP A 135 21.23 28.39 -15.90
C ASP A 135 20.77 28.99 -17.23
N TYR A 136 20.26 30.23 -17.20
CA TYR A 136 20.17 31.06 -18.41
C TYR A 136 21.44 31.92 -18.49
N VAL A 137 22.18 31.73 -19.59
CA VAL A 137 23.33 32.53 -20.05
C VAL A 137 22.94 33.98 -20.30
#